data_AF-A0A2E5QIR1-F1
#
_entry.id   AF-A0A2E5QIR1-F1
#
_cell.length_a   1.000
_cell.length_b   1.000
_cell.length_c   1.000
_cell.angle_alpha   90.00
_cell.angle_beta   90.00
_cell.angle_gamma   90.00
#
_symmetry.space_group_name_H-M   'P 1'
#
loop_
_entity.id
_entity.type
_entity.pdbx_description
1 polymer ?
#
loop_
_entity_poly.entity_id
_entity_poly.type
_entity_poly.pdbx_seq_one_letter_code
_entity_poly.pdbx_strand_id
1 'polypeptide(L)'
;MPFLRLPSLYGFIAVLLFLVMSLNSFQNDQSGSGILWGITAIAYFLRNIPKFFIFGFINIFAFILLIIGAGGIILSSLELFNF
;
A
#
# COMPACT_ATOMS: atom_id res chain seq x y z
N MET A 1 3.59 20.21 22.12
CA MET A 1 4.87 20.17 21.37
C MET A 1 4.52 19.78 19.94
N PRO A 2 4.93 20.52 18.89
CA PRO A 2 4.58 20.11 17.53
C PRO A 2 5.33 18.81 17.27
N PHE A 3 4.57 17.71 17.30
CA PHE A 3 5.08 16.35 17.18
C PHE A 3 5.64 16.18 15.77
N LEU A 4 6.95 16.42 15.62
CA LEU A 4 7.80 15.82 14.59
C LEU A 4 7.73 14.31 14.80
N ARG A 5 6.61 13.69 14.39
CA ARG A 5 6.50 12.25 14.33
C ARG A 5 7.48 11.84 13.23
N LEU A 6 8.67 11.40 13.64
CA LEU A 6 9.65 10.82 12.73
C LEU A 6 8.93 9.78 11.87
N PRO A 7 9.09 9.83 10.54
CA PRO A 7 8.51 8.82 9.66
C PRO A 7 8.91 7.45 10.18
N SER A 8 7.93 6.54 10.34
CA SER A 8 8.22 5.25 10.92
C SER A 8 9.09 4.45 9.94
N LEU A 9 10.28 4.03 10.40
CA LEU A 9 11.18 3.20 9.60
C LEU A 9 10.47 1.93 9.09
N TYR A 10 9.62 1.36 9.94
CA TYR A 10 8.77 0.21 9.61
C TYR A 10 7.79 0.49 8.47
N GLY A 11 7.15 1.67 8.46
CA GLY A 11 6.25 2.08 7.38
C GLY A 11 6.98 2.25 6.05
N PHE A 12 8.21 2.76 6.09
CA PHE A 12 9.03 2.89 4.89
C PHE A 12 9.50 1.54 4.34
N ILE A 13 9.93 0.61 5.22
CA ILE A 13 10.28 -0.76 4.83
C ILE A 13 9.07 -1.48 4.22
N ALA A 14 7.86 -1.30 4.78
CA ALA A 14 6.64 -1.90 4.23
C ALA A 14 6.33 -1.40 2.81
N VAL A 15 6.48 -0.10 2.55
CA VAL A 15 6.29 0.47 1.20
C VAL A 15 7.28 -0.14 0.20
N LEU A 16 8.55 -0.29 0.60
CA LEU A 16 9.57 -0.92 -0.25
C LEU A 16 9.20 -2.38 -0.58
N LEU A 17 8.72 -3.15 0.40
CA LEU A 17 8.29 -4.53 0.17
C LEU A 17 7.11 -4.60 -0.81
N PHE A 18 6.11 -3.73 -0.68
CA PHE A 18 4.97 -3.69 -1.61
C PHE A 18 5.38 -3.25 -3.02
N LEU A 19 6.34 -2.34 -3.13
CA LEU A 19 6.88 -1.91 -4.42
C LEU A 19 7.65 -3.04 -5.11
N VAL A 20 8.46 -3.79 -4.36
CA VAL A 20 9.15 -4.99 -4.87
C VAL A 20 8.14 -6.06 -5.32
N MET A 21 7.08 -6.32 -4.54
CA MET A 21 6.03 -7.25 -4.95
C MET A 21 5.28 -6.78 -6.20
N SER A 22 5.00 -5.48 -6.31
CA SER A 22 4.37 -4.90 -7.50
C SER A 22 5.21 -5.13 -8.75
N LEU A 23 6.52 -4.81 -8.70
CA LEU A 23 7.44 -5.05 -9.81
C LEU A 23 7.56 -6.53 -10.17
N ASN A 24 7.64 -7.41 -9.17
CA ASN A 24 7.69 -8.85 -9.39
C ASN A 24 6.41 -9.38 -10.04
N SER A 25 5.24 -8.89 -9.63
CA SER A 25 3.96 -9.26 -10.25
C SER A 25 3.88 -8.80 -11.71
N PHE A 26 4.38 -7.60 -12.04
CA PHE A 26 4.46 -7.15 -13.45
C PHE A 26 5.44 -7.97 -14.28
N GLN A 27 6.54 -8.46 -13.70
CA GLN A 27 7.48 -9.34 -14.40
C GLN A 27 6.91 -10.73 -14.70
N ASN A 28 5.96 -11.21 -13.88
CA ASN A 28 5.32 -12.52 -14.06
C ASN A 28 4.01 -12.45 -14.84
N ASP A 29 3.80 -11.41 -15.67
CA ASP A 29 2.58 -11.13 -16.43
C ASP A 29 1.29 -10.99 -15.61
N GLN A 30 1.37 -10.98 -14.27
CA GLN A 30 0.23 -10.84 -13.37
C GLN A 30 -0.10 -9.35 -13.13
N SER A 31 -0.42 -8.64 -14.22
CA SER A 31 -0.64 -7.19 -14.23
C SER A 31 -1.69 -6.73 -13.21
N GLY A 32 -2.77 -7.49 -13.01
CA GLY A 32 -3.80 -7.18 -12.01
C GLY A 32 -3.27 -7.18 -10.58
N SER A 33 -2.50 -8.21 -10.21
CA SER A 33 -1.86 -8.28 -8.89
C SER A 33 -0.79 -7.20 -8.72
N GLY A 34 -0.04 -6.87 -9.77
CA GLY A 34 0.98 -5.81 -9.76
C GLY A 34 0.40 -4.44 -9.45
N ILE A 35 -0.77 -4.12 -10.03
CA ILE A 35 -1.51 -2.88 -9.76
C ILE A 35 -1.97 -2.84 -8.29
N LEU A 36 -2.48 -3.95 -7.77
CA LEU A 36 -2.96 -4.03 -6.37
C LEU A 36 -1.81 -3.85 -5.35
N TRP A 37 -0.65 -4.45 -5.61
CA TRP A 37 0.57 -4.22 -4.83
C TRP A 37 1.07 -2.78 -4.95
N GLY A 38 0.94 -2.15 -6.12
CA GLY A 38 1.26 -0.73 -6.30
C GLY A 38 0.34 0.20 -5.51
N ILE A 39 -0.97 -0.07 -5.52
CA ILE A 39 -1.98 0.68 -4.76
C ILE A 39 -1.71 0.56 -3.25
N THR A 40 -1.38 -0.64 -2.76
CA THR A 40 -1.02 -0.83 -1.34
C THR A 40 0.26 -0.10 -0.95
N ALA A 41 1.28 -0.08 -1.82
CA ALA A 41 2.51 0.69 -1.60
C ALA A 41 2.22 2.19 -1.45
N ILE A 42 1.44 2.76 -2.36
CA ILE A 42 1.04 4.16 -2.34
C ILE A 42 0.21 4.48 -1.09
N ALA A 43 -0.73 3.61 -0.72
CA ALA A 43 -1.55 3.76 0.48
C ALA A 43 -0.70 3.81 1.76
N TYR A 44 0.26 2.89 1.88
CA TYR A 44 1.14 2.82 3.05
C TYR A 44 2.12 3.99 3.11
N PHE A 45 2.54 4.50 1.95
CA PHE A 45 3.36 5.70 1.83
C PHE A 45 2.57 6.91 2.33
N LEU A 46 1.38 7.17 1.77
CA LEU A 46 0.48 8.26 2.18
C LEU A 46 0.16 8.24 3.68
N ARG A 47 0.03 7.04 4.28
CA ARG A 47 -0.23 6.87 5.72
C ARG A 47 0.97 7.24 6.62
N ASN A 48 2.19 7.03 6.14
CA ASN A 48 3.42 7.19 6.93
C ASN A 48 4.18 8.49 6.66
N ILE A 49 3.78 9.27 5.66
CA ILE A 49 4.35 10.61 5.41
C ILE A 49 4.16 11.48 6.65
N PRO A 50 5.22 12.19 7.11
CA PRO A 50 5.10 13.08 8.25
C PRO A 50 4.10 14.19 7.91
N LYS A 51 3.18 14.45 8.85
CA LYS A 51 1.95 15.27 8.67
C LYS A 51 2.18 16.76 8.40
N PHE A 52 3.35 17.15 7.87
CA PHE A 52 3.72 18.53 7.59
C PHE A 52 2.81 19.22 6.57
N PHE A 53 2.04 18.47 5.78
CA PHE A 53 1.30 19.07 4.66
C PHE A 53 -0.22 18.85 4.62
N ILE A 54 -0.84 17.85 5.28
CA ILE A 54 -2.28 17.60 5.05
C ILE A 54 -3.10 17.19 6.29
N PHE A 55 -4.23 17.90 6.43
CA PHE A 55 -5.45 17.64 7.21
C PHE A 55 -5.84 16.15 7.24
N GLY A 56 -6.53 15.69 8.28
CA GLY A 56 -6.90 14.28 8.51
C GLY A 56 -7.56 13.52 7.34
N PHE A 57 -8.03 14.22 6.31
CA PHE A 57 -8.58 13.69 5.07
C PHE A 57 -7.64 12.75 4.30
N ILE A 58 -6.34 13.03 4.21
CA ILE A 58 -5.40 12.13 3.50
C ILE A 58 -5.21 10.81 4.22
N ASN A 59 -5.38 10.80 5.54
CA ASN A 59 -5.28 9.57 6.30
C ASN A 59 -6.50 8.65 6.02
N ILE A 60 -7.69 9.23 5.80
CA ILE A 60 -8.89 8.49 5.37
C ILE A 60 -8.71 7.96 3.94
N PHE A 61 -8.19 8.80 3.04
CA PHE A 61 -7.93 8.39 1.66
C PHE A 61 -6.91 7.24 1.59
N ALA A 62 -5.81 7.34 2.34
CA ALA A 62 -4.82 6.27 2.48
C ALA A 62 -5.45 4.99 3.04
N PHE A 63 -6.37 5.10 3.99
CA PHE A 63 -7.08 3.95 4.55
C PHE A 63 -7.97 3.26 3.53
N ILE A 64 -8.71 4.03 2.71
CA ILE A 64 -9.55 3.49 1.63
C ILE A 64 -8.70 2.76 0.58
N LEU A 65 -7.56 3.35 0.14
CA LEU A 65 -6.66 2.65 -0.79
C LEU A 65 -6.10 1.37 -0.18
N LEU A 66 -5.80 1.37 1.12
CA LEU A 66 -5.31 0.18 1.83
C LEU A 66 -6.35 -0.95 1.79
N ILE A 67 -7.63 -0.62 2.03
CA ILE A 67 -8.73 -1.58 1.95
C ILE A 67 -8.86 -2.15 0.54
N ILE A 68 -8.83 -1.30 -0.48
CA ILE A 68 -8.97 -1.72 -1.88
C ILE A 68 -7.80 -2.62 -2.29
N GLY A 69 -6.57 -2.20 -2.01
CA GLY A 69 -5.38 -2.96 -2.36
C GLY A 69 -5.28 -4.29 -1.61
N ALA A 70 -5.44 -4.28 -0.28
CA ALA A 70 -5.39 -5.51 0.51
C ALA A 70 -6.57 -6.45 0.22
N GLY A 71 -7.78 -5.90 0.12
CA GLY A 71 -8.98 -6.66 -0.22
C GLY A 71 -8.88 -7.29 -1.61
N GLY A 72 -8.37 -6.55 -2.61
CA GLY A 72 -8.13 -7.07 -3.95
C GLY A 72 -7.10 -8.20 -3.97
N ILE A 73 -6.01 -8.09 -3.19
CA ILE A 73 -5.00 -9.16 -3.08
C ILE A 73 -5.63 -10.42 -2.47
N ILE A 74 -6.40 -10.28 -1.39
CA ILE A 74 -7.06 -11.41 -0.72
C ILE A 74 -8.04 -12.09 -1.68
N LEU A 75 -8.88 -11.32 -2.37
CA LEU A 75 -9.84 -11.87 -3.34
C LEU A 75 -9.13 -12.57 -4.51
N SER A 76 -8.10 -11.96 -5.09
CA SER A 76 -7.31 -12.57 -6.16
C SER A 76 -6.62 -13.85 -5.70
N SER A 77 -6.16 -13.92 -4.45
CA SER A 77 -5.60 -15.15 -3.89
C SER A 77 -6.65 -16.24 -3.65
N LEU A 78 -7.90 -15.87 -3.35
CA LEU A 78 -9.00 -16.80 -3.11
C LEU A 78 -9.51 -17.44 -4.41
N GLU A 79 -9.53 -16.68 -5.50
CA GLU A 79 -9.85 -17.21 -6.84
C GLU A 79 -8.83 -18.26 -7.31
N LEU A 80 -7.57 -18.12 -6.90
CA LEU A 80 -6.49 -19.05 -7.23
C LEU A 80 -6.58 -20.40 -6.49
N PHE A 81 -7.34 -20.47 -5.39
CA PHE A 81 -7.57 -21.69 -4.60
C PHE A 81 -8.84 -22.46 -4.98
N ASN A 82 -9.72 -21.90 -5.82
CA ASN A 82 -10.96 -22.54 -6.25
C ASN A 82 -10.83 -23.30 -7.59
N PHE A 83 -9.61 -23.55 -8.06
CA PHE A 83 -9.29 -24.37 -9.23
C PHE A 83 -8.63 -25.70 -8.84
#